data_AF-A0A3N6LPU6-F1
#
_entry.id   AF-A0A3N6LPU6-F1
#
_cell.length_a   1.000
_cell.length_b   1.000
_cell.length_c   1.000
_cell.angle_alpha   90.00
_cell.angle_beta   90.00
_cell.angle_gamma   90.00
#
_symmetry.space_group_name_H-M   'P 1'
#
loop_
_entity.id
_entity.type
_entity.pdbx_description
1 polymer ?
#
loop_
_entity_poly.entity_id
_entity_poly.type
_entity_poly.pdbx_seq_one_letter_code
_entity_poly.pdbx_strand_id
1 'polypeptide(L)' 'MDENRTVVDILERVRESRRHRRCPDCEEVCVIRGFRGEYRWECSNCESLGIGYATRAAALDGIRNRRG' A
#
# COMPACT_ATOMS: atom_id res chain seq x y z
N MET A 1 20.38 18.24 -19.22
CA MET A 1 20.96 17.88 -17.91
C MET A 1 19.86 18.12 -16.89
N ASP A 2 19.01 17.12 -16.65
CA ASP A 2 17.70 17.25 -15.99
C ASP A 2 17.46 16.12 -14.96
N GLU A 3 18.54 15.51 -14.43
CA GLU A 3 18.46 14.37 -13.51
C GLU A 3 17.79 14.72 -12.16
N ASN A 4 17.83 16.00 -11.77
CA ASN A 4 17.31 16.46 -10.48
C ASN A 4 15.76 16.51 -10.43
N ARG A 5 15.08 16.73 -11.56
CA ARG A 5 13.61 16.69 -11.61
C ARG A 5 13.09 15.27 -11.47
N THR A 6 13.80 14.31 -12.05
CA THR A 6 13.42 12.90 -12.07
C THR A 6 13.47 12.27 -10.68
N VAL A 7 14.49 12.58 -9.86
CA VAL A 7 14.61 12.00 -8.51
C VAL A 7 13.52 12.51 -7.59
N VAL A 8 13.20 13.80 -7.63
CA VAL A 8 12.11 14.37 -6.82
C VAL A 8 10.77 13.75 -7.23
N ASP A 9 10.50 13.65 -8.54
CA ASP A 9 9.27 13.04 -9.07
C ASP A 9 9.14 11.56 -8.66
N ILE A 10 10.23 10.79 -8.73
CA ILE A 10 10.29 9.40 -8.24
C ILE A 10 10.01 9.34 -6.74
N LEU A 11 10.62 10.22 -5.94
CA LEU A 11 10.42 10.25 -4.49
C LEU A 11 9.00 10.66 -4.12
N GLU A 12 8.38 11.60 -4.84
CA GLU A 12 6.98 11.98 -4.65
C GLU A 12 6.04 10.83 -5.01
N ARG A 13 6.30 10.14 -6.12
CA ARG A 13 5.54 8.96 -6.56
C ARG A 13 5.68 7.79 -5.60
N VAL A 14 6.86 7.61 -5.00
CA VAL A 14 7.10 6.66 -3.91
C VAL A 14 6.39 7.10 -2.63
N ARG A 15 6.40 8.39 -2.28
CA ARG A 15 5.67 8.93 -1.12
C ARG A 15 4.16 8.80 -1.27
N GLU A 16 3.59 9.08 -2.43
CA GLU A 16 2.18 8.82 -2.74
C GLU A 16 1.87 7.33 -2.71
N SER A 17 2.72 6.49 -3.32
CA SER A 17 2.57 5.03 -3.26
C SER A 17 2.66 4.48 -1.83
N ARG A 18 3.43 5.13 -0.95
CA ARG A 18 3.51 4.79 0.49
C ARG A 18 2.29 5.31 1.25
N ARG A 19 1.79 6.52 0.95
CA ARG A 19 0.55 7.07 1.53
C ARG A 19 -0.66 6.17 1.26
N HIS A 20 -0.72 5.56 0.07
CA HIS A 20 -1.79 4.62 -0.31
C HIS A 20 -1.64 3.22 0.30
N ARG A 21 -0.54 2.95 1.00
CA ARG A 21 -0.29 1.68 1.70
C ARG A 21 -0.22 1.89 3.21
N ARG A 22 -0.85 2.93 3.76
CA ARG A 22 -0.87 3.10 5.21
C ARG A 22 -2.02 2.32 5.82
N CYS A 23 -1.73 1.62 6.89
CA CYS A 23 -2.71 0.91 7.70
C CYS A 23 -3.77 1.91 8.19
N PRO A 24 -5.06 1.59 8.08
CA PRO A 24 -6.12 2.45 8.58
C PRO A 24 -6.09 2.59 10.10
N ASP A 25 -5.57 1.58 10.81
CA ASP A 25 -5.60 1.52 12.28
C ASP A 25 -4.42 2.24 12.95
N CYS A 26 -3.20 2.12 12.40
CA CYS A 26 -1.99 2.67 13.02
C CYS A 26 -1.13 3.54 12.09
N GLU A 27 -1.61 3.83 10.88
CA GLU A 27 -0.95 4.65 9.85
C GLU A 27 0.43 4.16 9.37
N GLU A 28 0.89 3.00 9.86
CA GLU A 28 2.13 2.37 9.44
C GLU A 28 2.01 1.65 8.09
N VAL A 29 3.16 1.29 7.52
CA VAL A 29 3.20 0.70 6.17
C VAL A 29 2.54 -0.68 6.13
N CYS A 30 1.69 -0.90 5.12
CA CYS A 30 1.13 -2.17 4.73
C CYS A 30 1.90 -2.76 3.55
N VAL A 31 2.16 -4.06 3.63
CA VAL A 31 2.77 -4.85 2.56
C VAL A 31 1.67 -5.65 1.88
N ILE A 32 1.64 -5.65 0.55
CA ILE A 32 0.71 -6.45 -0.25
C ILE A 32 1.47 -7.62 -0.86
N ARG A 33 0.95 -8.83 -0.69
CA ARG A 33 1.56 -10.08 -1.20
C ARG A 33 0.48 -10.97 -1.81
N GLY A 34 0.89 -11.85 -2.73
CA GLY A 34 0.02 -12.91 -3.22
C GLY A 34 -0.19 -13.98 -2.13
N PHE A 35 -1.41 -14.52 -2.04
CA PHE A 35 -1.79 -15.56 -1.09
C PHE A 35 -2.83 -16.49 -1.73
N ARG A 36 -2.47 -17.76 -1.96
CA ARG A 36 -3.37 -18.80 -2.50
C ARG A 36 -4.12 -18.43 -3.80
N GLY A 37 -3.47 -17.69 -4.70
CA GLY A 37 -4.10 -17.23 -5.95
C GLY A 37 -4.85 -15.91 -5.83
N GLU A 38 -4.92 -15.34 -4.62
CA GLU A 38 -5.48 -14.03 -4.33
C GLU A 38 -4.36 -13.08 -3.86
N TYR A 39 -4.74 -11.88 -3.44
CA TYR A 39 -3.88 -10.90 -2.80
C TYR A 39 -4.33 -10.67 -1.35
N ARG A 40 -3.35 -10.40 -0.49
CA ARG A 40 -3.57 -9.96 0.88
C ARG A 40 -2.70 -8.75 1.19
N TRP A 41 -3.15 -7.93 2.12
CA TRP A 41 -2.32 -6.90 2.75
C TRP A 41 -2.13 -7.19 4.23
N GLU A 42 -0.99 -6.78 4.76
CA GLU A 42 -0.60 -6.98 6.16
C GLU A 42 0.14 -5.72 6.64
N CYS A 43 -0.25 -5.16 7.77
CA CYS A 43 0.45 -4.05 8.41
C CYS A 43 1.77 -4.54 9.04
N SER A 44 2.85 -3.79 8.84
CA SER A 44 4.16 -4.12 9.43
C SER A 44 4.27 -3.85 10.93
N ASN A 45 3.24 -3.26 11.56
CA ASN A 45 3.28 -2.84 12.96
C ASN A 45 2.18 -3.47 13.81
N CYS A 46 0.91 -3.28 13.46
CA CYS A 46 -0.22 -3.73 14.29
C CYS A 46 -0.79 -5.11 13.88
N GLU A 47 -0.15 -5.79 12.93
CA GLU A 47 -0.57 -7.09 12.40
C GLU A 47 -1.98 -7.10 11.74
N SER A 48 -2.64 -5.93 11.61
CA SER A 48 -3.88 -5.81 10.83
C SER A 48 -3.66 -6.34 9.42
N LEU A 49 -4.57 -7.20 8.98
CA LEU A 49 -4.52 -7.79 7.65
C LEU A 49 -5.89 -7.73 6.96
N GLY A 50 -5.84 -7.78 5.64
CA GLY A 50 -7.00 -8.03 4.78
C GLY A 50 -6.65 -9.08 3.74
N ILE A 51 -7.57 -10.00 3.50
CA ILE A 51 -7.43 -11.14 2.59
C ILE A 51 -8.61 -11.20 1.62
N GLY A 52 -8.52 -12.05 0.60
CA GLY A 52 -9.63 -12.28 -0.35
C GLY A 52 -9.69 -11.28 -1.49
N TYR A 53 -8.59 -10.62 -1.85
CA TYR A 53 -8.59 -9.64 -2.93
C TYR A 53 -8.17 -10.28 -4.26
N ALA A 54 -9.03 -10.18 -5.27
CA ALA A 54 -8.75 -10.75 -6.60
C ALA A 54 -7.53 -10.09 -7.30
N THR A 55 -7.19 -8.85 -6.94
CA THR A 55 -6.05 -8.14 -7.52
C THR A 55 -5.28 -7.34 -6.47
N ARG A 56 -4.02 -7.02 -6.78
CA ARG A 56 -3.21 -6.09 -5.98
C ARG A 56 -3.88 -4.72 -5.81
N ALA A 57 -4.57 -4.24 -6.83
CA ALA A 57 -5.31 -2.98 -6.78
C ALA A 57 -6.50 -3.07 -5.82
N ALA A 58 -7.24 -4.18 -5.83
CA ALA A 58 -8.32 -4.43 -4.88
C ALA A 58 -7.81 -4.48 -3.43
N ALA A 59 -6.63 -5.06 -3.19
CA ALA A 59 -6.00 -5.04 -1.87
C ALA A 59 -5.62 -3.61 -1.43
N LEU A 60 -5.12 -2.77 -2.34
CA LEU A 60 -4.86 -1.35 -2.06
C LEU A 60 -6.14 -0.60 -1.72
N ASP A 61 -7.21 -0.85 -2.47
CA ASP A 61 -8.51 -0.21 -2.24
C ASP A 61 -9.12 -0.66 -0.90
N GLY A 62 -8.96 -1.94 -0.53
CA GLY A 62 -9.36 -2.48 0.76
C GLY A 62 -8.66 -1.82 1.96
N ILE A 63 -7.40 -1.40 1.81
CA ILE A 63 -6.69 -0.61 2.83
C ILE A 63 -7.34 0.77 2.97
N ARG A 64 -7.71 1.41 1.85
CA ARG A 64 -8.31 2.75 1.81
C ARG A 64 -9.74 2.79 2.37
N ASN A 65 -10.59 1.85 1.98
CA ASN A 65 -12.01 1.82 2.36
C ASN A 65 -12.25 1.45 3.83
N ARG A 66 -11.28 0.82 4.49
CA ARG A 66 -11.36 0.49 5.92
C ARG A 66 -11.20 1.70 6.83
N ARG A 67 -10.95 2.88 6.27
CA ARG A 67 -10.91 4.17 6.97
C ARG A 67 -12.28 4.87 7.08
N GLY A 68 -13.35 4.19 6.67
CA GLY A 68 -14.75 4.65 6.78
C GLY A 68 -15.39 4.31 8.11
#